data_AF-A0A1J6VNW4-F1
#
_entry.id   AF-A0A1J6VNW4-F1
#
_cell.length_a   1.000
_cell.length_b   1.000
_cell.length_c   1.000
_cell.angle_alpha   90.00
_cell.angle_beta   90.00
_cell.angle_gamma   90.00
#
_symmetry.space_group_name_H-M   'P 1'
#
loop_
_entity.id
_entity.type
_entity.pdbx_description
1 polymer ?
#
loop_
_entity_poly.entity_id
_entity_poly.type
_entity_poly.pdbx_seq_one_letter_code
_entity_poly.pdbx_strand_id
1 'polypeptide(L)'
;MQQQPQQGSQQQTYTQPPQMLTTKDSLYLNDMLAWNLTAMKKCHFAATQCQDQEIKAELDKCGQMHQRHYEQLLVHLNTTTTNQGMM
;
A
#
# COMPACT_ATOMS: atom_id res chain seq x y z
N MET A 1 -13.89 -56.28 15.14
CA MET A 1 -14.05 -54.90 14.62
C MET A 1 -12.98 -54.04 15.23
N GLN A 2 -12.02 -53.58 14.42
CA GLN A 2 -10.84 -52.83 14.86
C GLN A 2 -11.09 -51.37 14.51
N GLN A 3 -11.24 -50.51 15.52
CA GLN A 3 -11.47 -49.07 15.33
C GLN A 3 -10.16 -48.39 14.96
N GLN A 4 -10.21 -47.61 13.88
CA GLN A 4 -9.10 -46.83 13.35
C GLN A 4 -9.15 -45.42 13.96
N PRO A 5 -8.05 -44.88 14.53
CA PRO A 5 -8.08 -43.56 15.12
C PRO A 5 -8.10 -42.48 14.03
N GLN A 6 -9.13 -41.63 14.09
CA GLN A 6 -9.32 -40.49 13.21
C GLN A 6 -8.41 -39.34 13.66
N GLN A 7 -7.33 -39.11 12.91
CA GLN A 7 -6.38 -38.05 13.19
C GLN A 7 -7.02 -36.70 12.80
N GLY A 8 -7.32 -35.88 13.80
CA GLY A 8 -7.92 -34.55 13.62
C GLY A 8 -6.97 -33.59 12.91
N SER A 9 -7.44 -32.96 11.84
CA SER A 9 -6.73 -31.91 11.12
C SER A 9 -6.70 -30.63 11.97
N GLN A 10 -5.57 -30.35 12.61
CA GLN A 10 -5.29 -29.04 13.20
C GLN A 10 -5.29 -27.98 12.10
N GLN A 11 -6.21 -27.01 12.21
CA GLN A 11 -6.27 -25.85 11.34
C GLN A 11 -5.07 -24.94 11.65
N GLN A 12 -4.12 -24.84 10.71
CA GLN A 12 -3.05 -23.86 10.80
C GLN A 12 -3.65 -22.45 10.69
N THR A 13 -3.51 -21.67 11.75
CA THR A 13 -3.89 -20.25 11.78
C THR A 13 -2.69 -19.45 11.30
N TYR A 14 -2.81 -18.78 10.16
CA TYR A 14 -1.74 -17.90 9.63
C TYR A 14 -1.79 -16.56 10.36
N THR A 15 -0.76 -16.25 11.14
CA THR A 15 -0.69 -15.04 11.98
C THR A 15 0.00 -13.86 11.31
N GLN A 16 0.78 -14.09 10.24
CA GLN A 16 1.51 -13.05 9.53
C GLN A 16 1.47 -13.28 8.02
N PRO A 17 1.43 -12.19 7.22
CA PRO A 17 1.47 -12.30 5.77
C PRO A 17 2.83 -12.86 5.28
N PRO A 18 2.86 -13.55 4.13
CA PRO A 18 4.10 -13.99 3.51
C PRO A 18 5.07 -12.84 3.26
N GLN A 19 6.38 -13.08 3.42
CA GLN A 19 7.42 -12.06 3.21
C GLN A 19 7.70 -11.75 1.74
N MET A 20 7.18 -12.54 0.81
CA MET A 20 7.37 -12.35 -0.63
C MET A 20 6.16 -11.62 -1.21
N LEU A 21 6.42 -10.57 -1.98
CA LEU A 21 5.42 -9.94 -2.83
C LEU A 21 5.13 -10.83 -4.04
N THR A 22 3.87 -11.15 -4.26
CA THR A 22 3.44 -11.81 -5.49
C THR A 22 3.40 -10.79 -6.64
N THR A 23 3.28 -11.28 -7.87
CA THR A 23 3.00 -10.42 -9.03
C THR A 23 1.73 -9.60 -8.83
N LYS A 24 0.69 -10.18 -8.23
CA LYS A 24 -0.57 -9.48 -7.97
C LYS A 24 -0.37 -8.34 -6.98
N ASP A 25 0.39 -8.57 -5.90
CA ASP A 25 0.70 -7.52 -4.92
C ASP A 25 1.50 -6.38 -5.57
N SER A 26 2.47 -6.74 -6.43
CA SER A 26 3.29 -5.77 -7.16
C SER A 26 2.45 -4.88 -8.10
N LEU A 27 1.46 -5.47 -8.79
CA LEU A 27 0.53 -4.73 -9.64
C LEU A 27 -0.33 -3.75 -8.82
N TYR A 28 -0.89 -4.21 -7.69
CA TYR A 28 -1.67 -3.32 -6.82
C TYR A 28 -0.82 -2.20 -6.22
N LEU A 29 0.42 -2.47 -5.82
CA LEU A 29 1.33 -1.44 -5.32
C LEU A 29 1.65 -0.40 -6.40
N ASN A 30 1.86 -0.85 -7.64
CA ASN A 30 2.07 0.06 -8.77
C ASN A 30 0.85 0.96 -9.01
N ASP A 31 -0.36 0.40 -8.97
CA ASP A 31 -1.60 1.19 -9.09
C ASP A 31 -1.74 2.21 -7.95
N MET A 32 -1.48 1.80 -6.70
CA MET A 32 -1.53 2.70 -5.54
C MET A 32 -0.53 3.85 -5.65
N LEU A 33 0.69 3.57 -6.13
CA LEU A 33 1.71 4.59 -6.38
C LEU A 33 1.23 5.56 -7.47
N ALA A 34 0.73 5.04 -8.60
CA ALA A 34 0.25 5.85 -9.70
C ALA A 34 -0.95 6.74 -9.30
N TRP A 35 -1.87 6.20 -8.50
CA TRP A 35 -3.03 6.94 -8.00
C TRP A 35 -2.62 8.08 -7.06
N ASN A 36 -1.75 7.83 -6.09
CA ASN A 36 -1.29 8.88 -5.18
C ASN A 36 -0.50 9.98 -5.91
N LEU A 37 0.40 9.60 -6.83
CA LEU A 37 1.15 10.55 -7.66
C LEU A 37 0.23 11.43 -8.52
N THR A 38 -0.78 10.81 -9.14
CA THR A 38 -1.75 11.53 -9.97
C THR A 38 -2.64 12.45 -9.13
N ALA A 39 -3.11 11.97 -7.98
CA ALA A 39 -3.96 12.73 -7.09
C ALA A 39 -3.23 13.97 -6.55
N MET A 40 -2.00 13.84 -6.03
CA MET A 40 -1.26 15.00 -5.52
C MET A 40 -1.00 16.06 -6.59
N LYS A 41 -0.69 15.64 -7.84
CA LYS A 41 -0.51 16.56 -8.97
C LYS A 41 -1.81 17.28 -9.32
N LYS A 42 -2.95 16.58 -9.32
CA LYS A 42 -4.25 17.17 -9.62
C LYS A 42 -4.72 18.12 -8.52
N CYS A 43 -4.52 17.76 -7.25
CA CYS A 43 -4.81 18.63 -6.11
C CYS A 43 -4.00 19.93 -6.20
N HIS A 44 -2.69 19.83 -6.43
CA HIS A 44 -1.83 20.99 -6.59
C HIS A 44 -2.28 21.85 -7.79
N PHE A 45 -2.50 21.24 -8.95
CA PHE A 45 -2.98 21.95 -10.14
C PHE A 45 -4.30 22.69 -9.85
N ALA A 46 -5.28 22.02 -9.25
CA ALA A 46 -6.56 22.65 -8.89
C ALA A 46 -6.38 23.81 -7.89
N ALA A 47 -5.50 23.67 -6.89
CA ALA A 47 -5.19 24.71 -5.93
C ALA A 47 -4.60 25.97 -6.61
N THR A 48 -3.82 25.81 -7.69
CA THR A 48 -3.30 26.95 -8.47
C THR A 48 -4.37 27.73 -9.24
N GLN A 49 -5.50 27.09 -9.56
CA GLN A 49 -6.60 27.69 -10.31
C GLN A 49 -7.74 28.18 -9.38
N CYS A 50 -7.68 27.86 -8.09
CA CYS A 50 -8.70 28.18 -7.12
C CYS A 50 -8.49 29.58 -6.51
N GLN A 51 -9.56 30.39 -6.50
CA GLN A 51 -9.55 31.74 -5.93
C GLN A 51 -10.00 31.74 -4.46
N ASP A 52 -10.92 30.85 -4.13
CA ASP A 52 -11.40 30.65 -2.77
C ASP A 52 -10.27 30.07 -1.89
N GLN A 53 -9.95 30.80 -0.81
CA GLN A 53 -8.82 30.45 0.06
C GLN A 53 -9.08 29.20 0.90
N GLU A 54 -10.33 28.96 1.32
CA GLU A 54 -10.67 27.77 2.10
C GLU A 54 -10.58 26.51 1.25
N ILE A 55 -11.12 26.57 0.02
CA ILE A 55 -11.04 25.45 -0.93
C ILE A 55 -9.58 25.18 -1.32
N LYS A 56 -8.79 26.24 -1.57
CA LYS A 56 -7.36 26.10 -1.86
C LYS A 56 -6.62 25.38 -0.74
N ALA A 57 -6.87 25.77 0.51
CA ALA A 57 -6.23 25.14 1.68
C ALA A 57 -6.58 23.64 1.78
N GLU A 58 -7.84 23.25 1.54
CA GLU A 58 -8.22 21.85 1.58
C GLU A 58 -7.65 21.05 0.40
N LEU A 59 -7.51 21.66 -0.79
CA LEU A 59 -6.83 21.05 -1.93
C LEU A 59 -5.35 20.78 -1.62
N ASP A 60 -4.64 21.76 -1.04
CA ASP A 60 -3.24 21.62 -0.65
C ASP A 60 -3.07 20.51 0.40
N LYS A 61 -3.95 20.48 1.42
CA LYS A 61 -3.95 19.43 2.45
C LYS A 61 -4.22 18.04 1.87
N CYS A 62 -5.16 17.93 0.93
CA CYS A 62 -5.44 16.68 0.22
C CYS A 62 -4.22 16.22 -0.60
N GLY A 63 -3.56 17.16 -1.30
CA GLY A 63 -2.32 16.88 -2.03
C GLY A 63 -1.20 16.36 -1.13
N GLN A 64 -0.98 17.00 0.03
CA GLN A 64 0.01 16.57 1.01
C GLN A 64 -0.28 15.19 1.60
N MET A 65 -1.56 14.87 1.86
CA MET A 65 -1.96 13.53 2.30
C MET A 65 -1.57 12.47 1.27
N HIS A 66 -1.86 12.69 -0.02
CA HIS A 66 -1.48 11.76 -1.08
C HIS A 66 0.04 11.62 -1.24
N GLN A 67 0.79 12.71 -1.11
CA GLN A 67 2.24 12.68 -1.09
C GLN A 67 2.77 11.78 0.04
N ARG A 68 2.26 11.97 1.27
CA ARG A 68 2.66 11.15 2.42
C ARG A 68 2.38 9.66 2.20
N HIS A 69 1.23 9.32 1.64
CA HIS A 69 0.90 7.92 1.33
C HIS A 69 1.83 7.33 0.28
N TYR A 70 2.20 8.11 -0.75
CA TYR A 70 3.18 7.69 -1.75
C TYR A 70 4.55 7.39 -1.11
N GLU A 71 5.04 8.30 -0.26
CA GLU A 71 6.31 8.13 0.46
C GLU A 71 6.30 6.92 1.39
N GLN A 72 5.19 6.67 2.11
CA GLN A 72 5.02 5.48 2.95
C GLN A 72 5.13 4.18 2.15
N LEU A 73 4.48 4.10 0.99
CA LEU A 73 4.59 2.93 0.11
C LEU A 73 6.02 2.69 -0.38
N LEU A 74 6.76 3.76 -0.73
CA LEU A 74 8.15 3.65 -1.15
C LEU A 74 9.07 3.11 -0.04
N VAL A 75 8.86 3.53 1.21
CA VAL A 75 9.63 3.01 2.36
C VAL A 75 9.47 1.49 2.48
N HIS A 76 8.25 0.98 2.33
CA HIS A 76 7.99 -0.46 2.38
C HIS A 76 8.65 -1.22 1.23
N LEU A 77 8.62 -0.68 0.01
CA LEU A 77 9.26 -1.29 -1.17
C LEU A 77 10.80 -1.34 -1.06
N ASN A 78 11.42 -0.28 -0.55
CA ASN A 78 12.87 -0.24 -0.34
C ASN A 78 13.32 -1.21 0.77
N THR A 79 12.49 -1.38 1.81
CA THR A 79 12.76 -2.33 2.89
C THR A 79 12.68 -3.79 2.41
N THR A 80 11.68 -4.13 1.58
CA THR A 80 11.55 -5.48 1.00
C THR A 80 12.73 -5.84 0.10
N THR A 81 13.19 -4.88 -0.72
CA THR A 81 14.35 -5.07 -1.61
C THR A 81 15.63 -5.38 -0.81
N THR A 82 15.82 -4.69 0.32
CA THR A 82 17.00 -4.90 1.17
C THR A 82 17.02 -6.28 1.83
N ASN A 83 15.86 -6.80 2.26
CA ASN A 83 15.77 -8.12 2.88
C ASN A 83 15.93 -9.28 1.88
N GLN A 84 15.62 -9.08 0.60
CA GLN A 84 15.83 -10.10 -0.43
C GLN A 84 17.30 -10.21 -0.88
N GLY A 85 18.13 -9.20 -0.64
CA GLY A 85 19.57 -9.23 -0.96
C GLY A 85 20.47 -9.87 0.11
N MET A 86 19.92 -10.22 1.28
CA MET A 86 20.66 -10.82 2.40
C MET A 86 20.35 -12.32 2.62
N MET A 87 19.78 -13.01 1.62
CA MET A 87 19.64 -14.47 1.60
C MET A 87 20.41 -15.09 0.44
#